data_AF-A0A352VKE8-F1
#
_entry.id   AF-A0A352VKE8-F1
#
_cell.length_a   1.000
_cell.length_b   1.000
_cell.length_c   1.000
_cell.angle_alpha   90.00
_cell.angle_beta   90.00
_cell.angle_gamma   90.00
#
_symmetry.space_group_name_H-M   'P 1'
#
loop_
_entity.id
_entity.type
_entity.pdbx_description
1 polymer ?
#
loop_
_entity_poly.entity_id
_entity_poly.type
_entity_poly.pdbx_seq_one_letter_code
_entity_poly.pdbx_strand_id
1 'polypeptide(L)'
;MRRIAATWLVYAWIATLPGSLTAQHASDTSTVGDGWRMVPMGTNMPVLPGLEGAVPMVGPFLPGTGVDASALPEARPSQVVTMSDGDTLDISVSMVRRTIEGHELVMFGYNGQYPGPLIRATKDATIIVRVTNRIQLPTTIHWHGIRLDNRFDGVPGVTQPAIQRGESFTYQVKLPDSGMFWYHPHVREDVQQDLGLFGNLLVTSSDPDYYGPAHREEVFVLDDILMDEHGLIPWGESAATHALMGRLGNVMMVNGETDHRLSVQRGEVVRFFLTNVANSRTFNVTFGGNPLKIVASDVGRYEREMWINSVVIAPAERYVVDVRFEEAGEVAISNTIQAINHFRGEFYPQIDTLSMVSVSEEAADPEISEAFETLREHREVISDIERFRPFFGKEPDHELETTLRVRDLPPSIVLAMEADTLFYPPIEWNDGMPMMNWLSTGAQVTWLLRDRDTGAENGDIRWHFDVGDVVKIRVFNTPDSFHPMHHPIHIHGQRFLVLSMDGVESQNLVWKDTAIVPVGSTMDILVEMSNPGEWMLHCHIAEHLNAGMMFSFIVSGQ
;
A
#
# COMPACT_ATOMS: atom_id res chain seq x y z
N MET A 1 -32.52 18.52 3.75
CA MET A 1 -33.87 18.61 3.13
C MET A 1 -33.86 18.96 1.63
N ARG A 2 -32.97 19.82 1.11
CA ARG A 2 -32.87 20.06 -0.36
C ARG A 2 -32.30 18.88 -1.17
N ARG A 3 -31.47 18.01 -0.56
CA ARG A 3 -30.92 16.80 -1.21
C ARG A 3 -31.96 15.70 -1.47
N ILE A 4 -33.02 15.60 -0.66
CA ILE A 4 -34.05 14.54 -0.76
C ILE A 4 -35.01 14.77 -1.95
N ALA A 5 -35.21 16.02 -2.37
CA ALA A 5 -36.12 16.36 -3.47
C ALA A 5 -35.52 16.06 -4.85
N ALA A 6 -34.20 16.05 -5.00
CA ALA A 6 -33.51 15.65 -6.23
C ALA A 6 -33.50 14.13 -6.43
N THR A 7 -33.51 13.37 -5.32
CA THR A 7 -33.43 11.89 -5.30
C THR A 7 -34.63 11.21 -5.96
N TRP A 8 -35.82 11.82 -5.90
CA TRP A 8 -37.05 11.26 -6.51
C TRP A 8 -37.08 11.36 -8.04
N LEU A 9 -36.32 12.29 -8.64
CA LEU A 9 -36.25 12.47 -10.09
C LEU A 9 -35.34 11.43 -10.76
N VAL A 10 -34.30 10.96 -10.08
CA VAL A 10 -33.36 9.95 -10.61
C VAL A 10 -34.02 8.56 -10.66
N TYR A 11 -34.75 8.16 -9.62
CA TYR A 11 -35.47 6.87 -9.60
C TYR A 11 -36.64 6.82 -10.61
N ALA A 12 -37.30 7.94 -10.90
CA ALA A 12 -38.42 7.98 -11.83
C ALA A 12 -38.00 7.73 -13.30
N TRP A 13 -36.73 7.96 -13.65
CA TRP A 13 -36.22 7.70 -15.01
C TRP A 13 -35.73 6.26 -15.19
N ILE A 14 -35.05 5.69 -14.19
CA ILE A 14 -34.53 4.31 -14.27
C ILE A 14 -35.67 3.26 -14.32
N ALA A 15 -36.83 3.55 -13.72
CA ALA A 15 -37.94 2.61 -13.60
C ALA A 15 -38.83 2.44 -14.86
N THR A 16 -38.53 3.06 -16.00
CA THR A 16 -39.43 3.04 -17.19
C THR A 16 -38.90 2.35 -18.44
N LEU A 17 -37.76 1.65 -18.37
CA LEU A 17 -37.29 0.85 -19.50
C LEU A 17 -37.83 -0.59 -19.41
N PRO A 18 -38.60 -1.08 -20.40
CA PRO A 18 -39.14 -2.43 -20.36
C PRO A 18 -38.02 -3.45 -20.58
N GLY A 19 -37.73 -4.23 -19.54
CA GLY A 19 -36.82 -5.37 -19.60
C GLY A 19 -37.52 -6.59 -20.21
N SER A 20 -36.99 -7.10 -21.32
CA SER A 20 -37.16 -8.49 -21.73
C SER A 20 -35.92 -9.27 -21.28
N LEU A 21 -36.11 -10.09 -20.25
CA LEU A 21 -35.20 -11.14 -19.81
C LEU A 21 -35.08 -12.22 -20.88
N THR A 22 -33.92 -12.33 -21.52
CA THR A 22 -33.41 -13.58 -22.09
C THR A 22 -31.89 -13.61 -22.00
N ALA A 23 -31.39 -14.62 -21.30
CA ALA A 23 -29.99 -14.93 -21.12
C ALA A 23 -29.31 -15.31 -22.45
N GLN A 24 -28.14 -14.71 -22.68
CA GLN A 24 -26.97 -15.29 -23.37
C GLN A 24 -25.84 -14.24 -23.23
N HIS A 25 -25.04 -14.34 -22.16
CA HIS A 25 -23.75 -13.64 -22.10
C HIS A 25 -22.72 -14.52 -22.80
N ALA A 26 -22.51 -14.23 -24.08
CA ALA A 26 -21.22 -14.43 -24.70
C ALA A 26 -20.43 -13.13 -24.51
N SER A 27 -19.26 -13.26 -23.92
CA SER A 27 -18.19 -12.28 -23.82
C SER A 27 -17.88 -11.68 -25.20
N ASP A 28 -18.05 -10.36 -25.35
CA ASP A 28 -17.51 -9.60 -26.48
C ASP A 28 -16.66 -8.46 -25.91
N THR A 29 -15.48 -8.83 -25.41
CA THR A 29 -14.36 -7.96 -24.97
C THR A 29 -13.61 -7.44 -26.20
N SER A 30 -14.32 -6.72 -27.06
CA SER A 30 -13.68 -5.99 -28.17
C SER A 30 -12.85 -4.82 -27.62
N THR A 31 -11.63 -4.63 -28.12
CA THR A 31 -10.79 -3.46 -27.86
C THR A 31 -11.62 -2.18 -27.95
N VAL A 32 -11.67 -1.40 -26.88
CA VAL A 32 -12.48 -0.17 -26.83
C VAL A 32 -11.55 1.00 -27.10
N GLY A 33 -11.39 1.39 -28.36
CA GLY A 33 -10.59 2.55 -28.78
C GLY A 33 -9.07 2.45 -28.53
N ASP A 34 -8.25 3.00 -29.43
CA ASP A 34 -6.81 3.33 -29.29
C ASP A 34 -5.89 2.45 -28.38
N GLY A 35 -6.16 1.15 -28.23
CA GLY A 35 -5.38 0.21 -27.42
C GLY A 35 -5.87 -0.02 -25.98
N TRP A 36 -6.97 0.61 -25.57
CA TRP A 36 -7.62 0.36 -24.28
C TRP A 36 -8.46 -0.93 -24.30
N ARG A 37 -8.56 -1.56 -23.13
CA ARG A 37 -9.45 -2.69 -22.86
C ARG A 37 -10.28 -2.37 -21.62
N MET A 38 -11.53 -2.82 -21.63
CA MET A 38 -12.43 -2.64 -20.48
C MET A 38 -11.87 -3.37 -19.26
N VAL A 39 -11.98 -2.73 -18.09
CA VAL A 39 -11.66 -3.38 -16.82
C VAL A 39 -12.61 -4.57 -16.56
N PRO A 40 -12.15 -5.64 -15.89
CA PRO A 40 -13.03 -6.71 -15.44
C PRO A 40 -14.18 -6.16 -14.58
N MET A 41 -15.41 -6.43 -15.01
CA MET A 41 -16.61 -6.04 -14.27
C MET A 41 -17.04 -7.19 -13.36
N GLY A 42 -17.32 -6.90 -12.09
CA GLY A 42 -17.93 -7.88 -11.19
C GLY A 42 -19.28 -8.38 -11.73
N THR A 43 -19.64 -9.63 -11.43
CA THR A 43 -20.79 -10.36 -11.98
C THR A 43 -22.15 -9.67 -11.80
N ASN A 44 -22.23 -8.67 -10.92
CA ASN A 44 -23.46 -7.97 -10.54
C ASN A 44 -23.50 -6.49 -10.97
N MET A 45 -22.55 -6.00 -11.78
CA MET A 45 -22.51 -4.60 -12.23
C MET A 45 -22.66 -4.48 -13.75
N PRO A 46 -23.79 -3.95 -14.26
CA PRO A 46 -23.94 -3.65 -15.68
C PRO A 46 -23.11 -2.42 -16.07
N VAL A 47 -22.73 -2.33 -17.35
CA VAL A 47 -22.23 -1.08 -17.94
C VAL A 47 -23.29 0.00 -17.75
N LEU A 48 -22.90 1.14 -17.17
CA LEU A 48 -23.81 2.27 -16.97
C LEU A 48 -24.14 2.92 -18.33
N PRO A 49 -25.42 3.22 -18.59
CA PRO A 49 -25.83 3.86 -19.83
C PRO A 49 -25.08 5.18 -20.09
N GLY A 50 -24.61 5.38 -21.32
CA GLY A 50 -23.84 6.55 -21.73
C GLY A 50 -22.34 6.46 -21.46
N LEU A 51 -21.85 5.33 -20.93
CA LEU A 51 -20.44 5.01 -20.79
C LEU A 51 -20.00 3.85 -21.70
N GLU A 52 -20.88 3.38 -22.59
CA GLU A 52 -20.53 2.40 -23.60
C GLU A 52 -19.44 2.96 -24.54
N GLY A 53 -18.28 2.32 -24.55
CA GLY A 53 -17.17 2.75 -25.39
C GLY A 53 -16.36 3.94 -24.84
N ALA A 54 -16.67 4.42 -23.62
CA ALA A 54 -15.88 5.44 -22.97
C ALA A 54 -14.48 4.89 -22.65
N VAL A 55 -13.46 5.72 -22.81
CA VAL A 55 -12.07 5.41 -22.45
C VAL A 55 -11.48 6.56 -21.63
N PRO A 56 -10.43 6.30 -20.82
CA PRO A 56 -9.68 7.35 -20.16
C PRO A 56 -9.20 8.39 -21.18
N MET A 57 -9.15 9.66 -20.77
CA MET A 57 -8.73 10.75 -21.64
C MET A 57 -7.21 10.82 -21.88
N VAL A 58 -6.46 9.88 -21.31
CA VAL A 58 -5.02 9.70 -21.49
C VAL A 58 -4.76 8.47 -22.37
N GLY A 59 -3.61 8.43 -23.04
CA GLY A 59 -3.21 7.27 -23.84
C GLY A 59 -2.98 6.03 -22.95
N PRO A 60 -3.14 4.81 -23.47
CA PRO A 60 -2.78 3.60 -22.75
C PRO A 60 -1.27 3.41 -22.71
N PHE A 61 -0.76 2.90 -21.58
CA PHE A 61 0.62 2.50 -21.40
C PHE A 61 0.67 1.02 -21.00
N LEU A 62 1.48 0.26 -21.73
CA LEU A 62 1.93 -1.06 -21.36
C LEU A 62 3.45 -1.09 -21.38
N PRO A 63 4.09 -1.79 -20.44
CA PRO A 63 5.55 -1.88 -20.42
C PRO A 63 6.07 -2.60 -21.68
N GLY A 64 7.21 -2.13 -22.19
CA GLY A 64 7.89 -2.79 -23.30
C GLY A 64 7.10 -2.80 -24.60
N THR A 65 6.31 -1.75 -24.91
CA THR A 65 5.66 -1.64 -26.23
C THR A 65 6.66 -1.85 -27.37
N GLY A 66 6.42 -2.84 -28.22
CA GLY A 66 7.33 -3.23 -29.31
C GLY A 66 8.49 -4.16 -28.90
N VAL A 67 8.53 -4.63 -27.65
CA VAL A 67 9.46 -5.65 -27.16
C VAL A 67 8.76 -7.00 -27.19
N ASP A 68 9.41 -8.01 -27.76
CA ASP A 68 8.96 -9.40 -27.65
C ASP A 68 9.26 -9.90 -26.23
N ALA A 69 8.21 -10.20 -25.45
CA ALA A 69 8.33 -10.67 -24.07
C ALA A 69 9.18 -11.94 -23.98
N SER A 70 9.15 -12.82 -25.00
CA SER A 70 9.93 -14.06 -25.03
C SER A 70 11.44 -13.82 -25.16
N ALA A 71 11.85 -12.62 -25.60
CA ALA A 71 13.24 -12.21 -25.67
C ALA A 71 13.77 -11.66 -24.33
N LEU A 72 12.89 -11.42 -23.35
CA LEU A 72 13.28 -10.97 -22.01
C LEU A 72 13.64 -12.16 -21.11
N PRO A 73 14.59 -11.98 -20.18
CA PRO A 73 14.86 -13.00 -19.18
C PRO A 73 13.64 -13.20 -18.28
N GLU A 74 13.37 -14.45 -17.93
CA GLU A 74 12.35 -14.78 -16.94
C GLU A 74 12.72 -14.21 -15.56
N ALA A 75 11.73 -13.64 -14.88
CA ALA A 75 11.92 -13.11 -13.53
C ALA A 75 12.31 -14.25 -12.58
N ARG A 76 13.34 -13.99 -11.77
CA ARG A 76 13.80 -14.94 -10.75
C ARG A 76 13.07 -14.66 -9.43
N PRO A 77 12.90 -15.68 -8.57
CA PRO A 77 12.43 -15.46 -7.21
C PRO A 77 13.37 -14.53 -6.44
N SER A 78 12.82 -13.83 -5.46
CA SER A 78 13.60 -12.98 -4.55
C SER A 78 14.65 -13.80 -3.80
N GLN A 79 15.84 -13.22 -3.65
CA GLN A 79 16.95 -13.78 -2.90
C GLN A 79 17.32 -12.90 -1.73
N VAL A 80 17.75 -13.53 -0.63
CA VAL A 80 18.29 -12.81 0.53
C VAL A 80 19.72 -12.37 0.21
N VAL A 81 19.96 -11.06 0.31
CA VAL A 81 21.28 -10.45 0.19
C VAL A 81 21.69 -9.96 1.57
N THR A 82 22.54 -10.72 2.26
CA THR A 82 23.10 -10.29 3.54
C THR A 82 24.23 -9.28 3.31
N MET A 83 24.13 -8.12 3.96
CA MET A 83 25.06 -7.01 3.85
C MET A 83 25.66 -6.67 5.21
N SER A 84 26.96 -6.47 5.22
CA SER A 84 27.72 -5.91 6.33
C SER A 84 27.85 -4.39 6.18
N ASP A 85 28.28 -3.71 7.24
CA ASP A 85 28.61 -2.29 7.19
C ASP A 85 29.67 -1.99 6.12
N GLY A 86 29.38 -1.01 5.25
CA GLY A 86 30.23 -0.61 4.12
C GLY A 86 30.11 -1.48 2.87
N ASP A 87 29.34 -2.58 2.89
CA ASP A 87 29.16 -3.42 1.70
C ASP A 87 28.43 -2.67 0.57
N THR A 88 28.73 -3.07 -0.66
CA THR A 88 28.10 -2.51 -1.86
C THR A 88 27.23 -3.53 -2.58
N LEU A 89 25.98 -3.16 -2.85
CA LEU A 89 25.05 -3.89 -3.71
C LEU A 89 24.84 -3.14 -5.03
N ASP A 90 25.05 -3.83 -6.14
CA ASP A 90 24.65 -3.33 -7.46
C ASP A 90 23.20 -3.75 -7.75
N ILE A 91 22.33 -2.78 -8.02
CA ILE A 91 20.95 -2.99 -8.46
C ILE A 91 20.83 -2.55 -9.91
N SER A 92 20.42 -3.46 -10.79
CA SER A 92 19.98 -3.14 -12.15
C SER A 92 18.47 -3.16 -12.21
N VAL A 93 17.86 -2.02 -12.57
CA VAL A 93 16.42 -1.93 -12.85
C VAL A 93 16.20 -2.34 -14.30
N SER A 94 15.47 -3.42 -14.55
CA SER A 94 15.32 -3.98 -15.90
C SER A 94 13.94 -4.57 -16.15
N MET A 95 13.58 -4.72 -17.43
CA MET A 95 12.42 -5.52 -17.82
C MET A 95 12.70 -7.01 -17.64
N VAL A 96 11.69 -7.75 -17.22
CA VAL A 96 11.67 -9.21 -17.07
C VAL A 96 10.40 -9.78 -17.67
N ARG A 97 10.42 -11.06 -18.03
CA ARG A 97 9.23 -11.81 -18.40
C ARG A 97 8.65 -12.52 -17.17
N ARG A 98 7.33 -12.50 -17.01
CA ARG A 98 6.60 -13.33 -16.04
C ARG A 98 5.45 -14.07 -16.70
N THR A 99 5.09 -15.22 -16.17
CA THR A 99 3.82 -15.88 -16.51
C THR A 99 2.89 -15.77 -15.32
N ILE A 100 1.77 -15.07 -15.47
CA ILE A 100 0.75 -14.89 -14.44
C ILE A 100 -0.58 -15.32 -15.03
N GLU A 101 -1.30 -16.24 -14.37
CA GLU A 101 -2.58 -16.80 -14.85
C GLU A 101 -2.52 -17.28 -16.33
N GLY A 102 -1.38 -17.85 -16.73
CA GLY A 102 -1.16 -18.36 -18.09
C GLY A 102 -0.80 -17.31 -19.15
N HIS A 103 -0.70 -16.04 -18.78
CA HIS A 103 -0.29 -14.95 -19.67
C HIS A 103 1.20 -14.62 -19.51
N GLU A 104 1.95 -14.61 -20.62
CA GLU A 104 3.32 -14.08 -20.64
C GLU A 104 3.29 -12.54 -20.65
N LEU A 105 3.85 -11.91 -19.62
CA LEU A 105 3.82 -10.49 -19.36
C LEU A 105 5.23 -9.89 -19.33
N VAL A 106 5.35 -8.65 -19.81
CA VAL A 106 6.52 -7.80 -19.56
C VAL A 106 6.31 -7.10 -18.22
N MET A 107 7.21 -7.33 -17.28
CA MET A 107 7.22 -6.73 -15.95
C MET A 107 8.57 -6.03 -15.71
N PHE A 108 8.73 -5.40 -14.56
CA PHE A 108 10.01 -4.85 -14.11
C PHE A 108 10.58 -5.68 -12.95
N GLY A 109 11.88 -5.57 -12.72
CA GLY A 109 12.52 -6.23 -11.59
C GLY A 109 13.85 -5.62 -11.22
N TYR A 110 14.18 -5.70 -9.94
CA TYR A 110 15.50 -5.37 -9.40
C TYR A 110 16.41 -6.59 -9.52
N ASN A 111 17.53 -6.45 -10.23
CA ASN A 111 18.45 -7.57 -10.52
C ASN A 111 17.76 -8.75 -11.21
N GLY A 112 16.75 -8.47 -12.04
CA GLY A 112 15.96 -9.49 -12.72
C GLY A 112 15.12 -10.38 -11.78
N GLN A 113 14.87 -9.92 -10.55
CA GLN A 113 14.04 -10.61 -9.56
C GLN A 113 12.67 -9.93 -9.44
N TYR A 114 11.64 -10.73 -9.15
CA TYR A 114 10.30 -10.28 -8.78
C TYR A 114 9.80 -11.16 -7.63
N PRO A 115 9.52 -10.61 -6.44
CA PRO A 115 9.92 -9.27 -5.96
C PRO A 115 11.43 -9.05 -6.04
N GLY A 116 11.88 -7.81 -5.83
CA GLY A 116 13.30 -7.49 -5.68
C GLY A 116 13.97 -8.24 -4.52
N PRO A 117 15.32 -8.25 -4.46
CA PRO A 117 16.04 -8.96 -3.40
C PRO A 117 15.65 -8.48 -2.00
N LEU A 118 15.51 -9.41 -1.05
CA LEU A 118 15.43 -9.09 0.37
C LEU A 118 16.82 -8.69 0.85
N ILE A 119 17.04 -7.40 1.08
CA ILE A 119 18.29 -6.90 1.66
C ILE A 119 18.23 -7.18 3.16
N ARG A 120 19.25 -7.81 3.73
CA ARG A 120 19.35 -8.06 5.18
C ARG A 120 20.63 -7.43 5.71
N ALA A 121 20.51 -6.51 6.67
CA ALA A 121 21.65 -5.84 7.29
C ALA A 121 21.41 -5.67 8.79
N THR A 122 22.46 -5.35 9.55
CA THR A 122 22.33 -5.07 10.99
C THR A 122 22.01 -3.60 11.24
N LYS A 123 21.32 -3.31 12.35
CA LYS A 123 21.18 -1.94 12.86
C LYS A 123 22.55 -1.26 12.97
N ASP A 124 22.56 0.04 12.70
CA ASP A 124 23.70 0.96 12.67
C ASP A 124 24.67 0.76 11.49
N ALA A 125 24.45 -0.23 10.62
CA ALA A 125 25.21 -0.38 9.38
C ALA A 125 24.86 0.73 8.37
N THR A 126 25.83 1.07 7.54
CA THR A 126 25.65 1.87 6.32
C THR A 126 25.94 0.98 5.11
N ILE A 127 24.94 0.70 4.30
CA ILE A 127 25.10 -0.06 3.06
C ILE A 127 25.16 0.89 1.86
N ILE A 128 25.90 0.51 0.83
CA ILE A 128 26.04 1.29 -0.40
C ILE A 128 25.25 0.57 -1.50
N VAL A 129 24.35 1.29 -2.18
CA VAL A 129 23.53 0.70 -3.24
C VAL A 129 23.70 1.48 -4.53
N ARG A 130 24.29 0.84 -5.55
CA ARG A 130 24.49 1.44 -6.87
C ARG A 130 23.40 0.98 -7.79
N VAL A 131 22.48 1.90 -8.14
CA VAL A 131 21.33 1.61 -8.98
C VAL A 131 21.64 2.03 -10.41
N THR A 132 21.39 1.16 -11.38
CA THR A 132 21.46 1.47 -12.81
C THR A 132 20.11 1.25 -13.46
N ASN A 133 19.57 2.29 -14.10
CA ASN A 133 18.27 2.22 -14.76
C ASN A 133 18.41 1.70 -16.19
N ARG A 134 17.74 0.59 -16.53
CA ARG A 134 17.69 0.04 -17.90
C ARG A 134 16.28 0.03 -18.50
N ILE A 135 15.26 0.44 -17.76
CA ILE A 135 13.88 0.53 -18.27
C ILE A 135 13.68 1.82 -19.08
N GLN A 136 12.53 1.91 -19.75
CA GLN A 136 12.16 3.05 -20.60
C GLN A 136 11.74 4.30 -19.81
N LEU A 137 11.36 4.14 -18.55
CA LEU A 137 10.93 5.23 -17.67
C LEU A 137 12.11 5.73 -16.82
N PRO A 138 12.16 7.03 -16.49
CA PRO A 138 13.02 7.51 -15.41
C PRO A 138 12.58 6.86 -14.08
N THR A 139 13.51 6.65 -13.15
CA THR A 139 13.20 5.97 -11.89
C THR A 139 14.04 6.51 -10.73
N THR A 140 13.69 6.14 -9.51
CA THR A 140 14.46 6.37 -8.28
C THR A 140 14.27 5.17 -7.36
N ILE A 141 14.99 5.12 -6.24
CA ILE A 141 14.65 4.24 -5.12
C ILE A 141 14.42 5.11 -3.89
N HIS A 142 13.20 5.06 -3.36
CA HIS A 142 12.85 5.51 -2.02
C HIS A 142 13.04 4.35 -1.04
N TRP A 143 13.57 4.66 0.15
CA TRP A 143 13.88 3.70 1.21
C TRP A 143 12.83 3.83 2.31
N HIS A 144 11.65 3.29 2.04
CA HIS A 144 10.44 3.50 2.83
C HIS A 144 10.64 3.15 4.31
N GLY A 145 10.39 4.14 5.17
CA GLY A 145 10.50 4.04 6.62
C GLY A 145 11.90 4.20 7.20
N ILE A 146 12.94 4.33 6.36
CA ILE A 146 14.32 4.53 6.84
C ILE A 146 14.57 6.03 7.10
N ARG A 147 15.12 6.34 8.28
CA ARG A 147 15.57 7.70 8.64
C ARG A 147 17.02 7.94 8.21
N LEU A 148 17.27 7.92 6.90
CA LEU A 148 18.60 8.09 6.31
C LEU A 148 18.94 9.55 5.98
N ASP A 149 20.10 9.82 5.37
CA ASP A 149 20.46 11.17 4.87
C ASP A 149 19.50 11.59 3.75
N ASN A 150 18.91 12.78 3.89
CA ASN A 150 17.90 13.32 2.99
C ASN A 150 18.26 13.25 1.50
N ARG A 151 19.53 13.43 1.12
CA ARG A 151 19.95 13.41 -0.29
C ARG A 151 19.74 12.07 -1.00
N PHE A 152 19.50 11.01 -0.24
CA PHE A 152 19.34 9.63 -0.71
C PHE A 152 17.88 9.14 -0.56
N ASP A 153 16.95 10.03 -0.25
CA ASP A 153 15.54 9.70 -0.01
C ASP A 153 14.79 9.25 -1.27
N GLY A 154 15.31 9.54 -2.47
CA GLY A 154 14.70 9.01 -3.70
C GLY A 154 13.58 9.84 -4.30
N VAL A 155 13.38 11.10 -3.87
CA VAL A 155 12.32 11.98 -4.36
C VAL A 155 12.82 12.86 -5.51
N PRO A 156 12.33 12.67 -6.74
CA PRO A 156 12.70 13.49 -7.90
C PRO A 156 12.39 14.97 -7.69
N GLY A 157 13.39 15.83 -7.91
CA GLY A 157 13.21 17.29 -7.85
C GLY A 157 13.20 17.89 -6.45
N VAL A 158 13.17 17.05 -5.40
CA VAL A 158 13.33 17.47 -4.00
C VAL A 158 14.70 17.04 -3.49
N THR A 159 14.96 15.74 -3.41
CA THR A 159 16.20 15.22 -2.81
C THR A 159 17.24 14.77 -3.82
N GLN A 160 16.80 14.37 -5.03
CA GLN A 160 17.70 14.00 -6.12
C GLN A 160 17.05 14.20 -7.51
N PRO A 161 17.84 14.24 -8.60
CA PRO A 161 17.32 13.99 -9.94
C PRO A 161 16.85 12.55 -10.12
N ALA A 162 15.85 12.33 -10.97
CA ALA A 162 15.47 10.99 -11.40
C ALA A 162 16.58 10.34 -12.25
N ILE A 163 16.83 9.05 -12.01
CA ILE A 163 17.82 8.24 -12.73
C ILE A 163 17.28 7.98 -14.14
N GLN A 164 17.87 8.62 -15.16
CA GLN A 164 17.43 8.41 -16.54
C GLN A 164 17.86 7.03 -17.05
N ARG A 165 17.24 6.58 -18.14
CA ARG A 165 17.63 5.33 -18.79
C ARG A 165 19.11 5.34 -19.17
N GLY A 166 19.85 4.33 -18.74
CA GLY A 166 21.29 4.17 -18.97
C GLY A 166 22.16 4.85 -17.92
N GLU A 167 21.59 5.64 -17.02
CA GLU A 167 22.31 6.30 -15.93
C GLU A 167 22.33 5.44 -14.66
N SER A 168 23.20 5.86 -13.73
CA SER A 168 23.34 5.24 -12.42
C SER A 168 23.36 6.29 -11.31
N PHE A 169 22.89 5.89 -10.13
CA PHE A 169 22.97 6.67 -8.89
C PHE A 169 23.45 5.79 -7.74
N THR A 170 24.21 6.35 -6.81
CA THR A 170 24.74 5.61 -5.65
C THR A 170 24.14 6.15 -4.36
N TYR A 171 23.39 5.30 -3.67
CA TYR A 171 22.82 5.56 -2.35
C TYR A 171 23.80 5.13 -1.25
N GLN A 172 23.86 5.88 -0.16
CA GLN A 172 24.43 5.42 1.11
C GLN A 172 23.30 5.36 2.14
N VAL A 173 22.88 4.15 2.47
CA VAL A 173 21.70 3.91 3.30
C VAL A 173 22.17 3.56 4.69
N LYS A 174 22.08 4.53 5.60
CA LYS A 174 22.31 4.33 7.03
C LYS A 174 21.04 3.73 7.66
N LEU A 175 21.21 2.71 8.50
CA LEU A 175 20.10 1.91 9.06
C LEU A 175 19.99 2.11 10.58
N PRO A 176 19.38 3.22 11.05
CA PRO A 176 19.37 3.55 12.47
C PRO A 176 18.39 2.71 13.32
N ASP A 177 17.43 2.02 12.70
CA ASP A 177 16.34 1.34 13.38
C ASP A 177 16.25 -0.13 12.94
N SER A 178 15.99 -1.03 13.88
CA SER A 178 15.68 -2.44 13.57
C SER A 178 14.21 -2.57 13.15
N GLY A 179 13.93 -3.35 12.11
CA GLY A 179 12.57 -3.46 11.58
C GLY A 179 12.52 -4.11 10.20
N MET A 180 11.30 -4.28 9.69
CA MET A 180 11.05 -4.62 8.29
C MET A 180 10.68 -3.35 7.53
N PHE A 181 11.56 -2.97 6.63
CA PHE A 181 11.41 -1.85 5.72
C PHE A 181 11.31 -2.39 4.29
N TRP A 182 11.14 -1.49 3.34
CA TRP A 182 11.07 -1.85 1.95
C TRP A 182 11.56 -0.69 1.09
N TYR A 183 11.73 -0.93 -0.21
CA TYR A 183 12.23 0.06 -1.14
C TYR A 183 11.49 -0.03 -2.47
N HIS A 184 11.11 1.11 -3.02
CA HIS A 184 10.29 1.22 -4.23
C HIS A 184 10.56 2.55 -4.96
N PRO A 185 10.15 2.70 -6.24
CA PRO A 185 10.28 3.94 -6.97
C PRO A 185 9.37 5.04 -6.45
N HIS A 186 9.86 6.28 -6.54
CA HIS A 186 9.08 7.49 -6.31
C HIS A 186 8.85 8.29 -7.62
N VAL A 187 8.88 7.59 -8.76
CA VAL A 187 8.57 8.10 -10.09
C VAL A 187 7.52 7.20 -10.71
N ARG A 188 6.36 7.75 -11.09
CA ARG A 188 5.24 6.94 -11.65
C ARG A 188 5.02 5.66 -10.83
N GLU A 189 4.93 5.82 -9.52
CA GLU A 189 4.74 4.71 -8.57
C GLU A 189 3.55 3.85 -9.00
N ASP A 190 2.47 4.50 -9.47
CA ASP A 190 1.27 3.90 -10.05
C ASP A 190 1.55 2.84 -11.12
N VAL A 191 2.67 2.94 -11.82
CA VAL A 191 3.11 2.00 -12.86
C VAL A 191 4.28 1.15 -12.39
N GLN A 192 5.33 1.77 -11.87
CA GLN A 192 6.60 1.08 -11.65
C GLN A 192 6.54 0.10 -10.49
N GLN A 193 5.81 0.44 -9.42
CA GLN A 193 5.59 -0.44 -8.27
C GLN A 193 4.69 -1.61 -8.67
N ASP A 194 3.52 -1.33 -9.26
CA ASP A 194 2.56 -2.32 -9.79
C ASP A 194 3.22 -3.30 -10.78
N LEU A 195 4.25 -2.85 -11.52
CA LEU A 195 5.03 -3.69 -12.43
C LEU A 195 6.17 -4.48 -11.77
N GLY A 196 6.40 -4.38 -10.46
CA GLY A 196 7.34 -5.22 -9.73
C GLY A 196 8.58 -4.55 -9.17
N LEU A 197 8.68 -3.21 -9.23
CA LEU A 197 9.80 -2.50 -8.60
C LEU A 197 9.52 -2.29 -7.12
N PHE A 198 9.62 -3.35 -6.33
CA PHE A 198 9.62 -3.28 -4.88
C PHE A 198 10.51 -4.39 -4.30
N GLY A 199 11.02 -4.21 -3.10
CA GLY A 199 11.73 -5.24 -2.36
C GLY A 199 11.84 -4.90 -0.88
N ASN A 200 12.01 -5.92 -0.04
CA ASN A 200 12.11 -5.73 1.40
C ASN A 200 13.55 -5.49 1.85
N LEU A 201 13.67 -4.79 2.98
CA LEU A 201 14.91 -4.50 3.69
C LEU A 201 14.70 -4.86 5.18
N LEU A 202 15.27 -5.98 5.60
CA LEU A 202 15.23 -6.42 6.99
C LEU A 202 16.47 -5.90 7.73
N VAL A 203 16.26 -5.00 8.69
CA VAL A 203 17.31 -4.51 9.59
C VAL A 203 17.24 -5.28 10.90
N THR A 204 18.22 -6.16 11.13
CA THR A 204 18.25 -7.05 12.30
C THR A 204 18.85 -6.36 13.51
N SER A 205 18.28 -6.63 14.68
CA SER A 205 18.88 -6.27 15.98
C SER A 205 20.11 -7.14 16.27
N SER A 206 21.06 -6.61 17.05
CA SER A 206 22.13 -7.41 17.66
C SER A 206 21.63 -8.29 18.80
N ASP A 207 20.45 -8.00 19.34
CA ASP A 207 19.76 -8.85 20.32
C ASP A 207 19.09 -10.04 19.60
N PRO A 208 19.55 -11.30 19.80
CA PRO A 208 18.95 -12.47 19.17
C PRO A 208 17.53 -12.76 19.67
N ASP A 209 17.15 -12.24 20.84
CA ASP A 209 15.80 -12.38 21.41
C ASP A 209 14.88 -11.20 21.05
N TYR A 210 15.29 -10.34 20.10
CA TYR A 210 14.55 -9.12 19.77
C TYR A 210 13.08 -9.41 19.45
N TYR A 211 12.78 -10.26 18.47
CA TYR A 211 11.39 -10.62 18.18
C TYR A 211 10.86 -11.76 19.07
N GLY A 212 11.72 -12.45 19.81
CA GLY A 212 11.33 -13.63 20.61
C GLY A 212 11.43 -14.93 19.81
N PRO A 213 11.19 -16.09 20.47
CA PRO A 213 11.35 -17.40 19.84
C PRO A 213 10.25 -17.69 18.81
N ALA A 214 10.66 -18.21 17.65
CA ALA A 214 9.80 -18.79 16.63
C ALA A 214 10.57 -19.96 15.98
N HIS A 215 9.87 -20.95 15.43
CA HIS A 215 10.52 -22.08 14.77
C HIS A 215 11.14 -21.66 13.42
N ARG A 216 10.47 -20.72 12.74
CA ARG A 216 10.93 -20.12 11.49
C ARG A 216 10.38 -18.70 11.30
N GLU A 217 10.94 -18.02 10.32
CA GLU A 217 10.47 -16.74 9.81
C GLU A 217 10.03 -16.89 8.35
N GLU A 218 8.90 -16.29 7.99
CA GLU A 218 8.38 -16.20 6.63
C GLU A 218 8.13 -14.73 6.28
N VAL A 219 8.55 -14.32 5.08
CA VAL A 219 8.31 -12.95 4.58
C VAL A 219 7.18 -13.00 3.57
N PHE A 220 6.15 -12.20 3.77
CA PHE A 220 4.97 -12.09 2.91
C PHE A 220 4.90 -10.69 2.33
N VAL A 221 5.22 -10.59 1.05
CA VAL A 221 4.96 -9.39 0.24
C VAL A 221 3.58 -9.54 -0.38
N LEU A 222 2.60 -8.80 0.14
CA LEU A 222 1.21 -8.81 -0.29
C LEU A 222 1.02 -7.81 -1.42
N ASP A 223 0.45 -8.26 -2.53
CA ASP A 223 0.29 -7.48 -3.74
C ASP A 223 -0.96 -7.93 -4.50
N ASP A 224 -1.44 -7.10 -5.43
CA ASP A 224 -2.50 -7.44 -6.36
C ASP A 224 -2.25 -6.78 -7.72
N ILE A 225 -2.72 -7.42 -8.79
CA ILE A 225 -2.56 -6.87 -10.15
C ILE A 225 -3.86 -6.98 -10.96
N LEU A 226 -4.16 -5.95 -11.76
CA LEU A 226 -5.39 -5.86 -12.54
C LEU A 226 -5.21 -6.44 -13.93
N MET A 227 -5.95 -7.53 -14.21
CA MET A 227 -5.86 -8.31 -15.44
C MET A 227 -7.23 -8.74 -15.97
N ASP A 228 -7.37 -8.78 -17.29
CA ASP A 228 -8.46 -9.48 -17.98
C ASP A 228 -7.95 -10.79 -18.63
N GLU A 229 -8.80 -11.45 -19.41
CA GLU A 229 -8.49 -12.65 -20.19
C GLU A 229 -7.43 -12.44 -21.30
N HIS A 230 -6.92 -11.23 -21.46
CA HIS A 230 -5.86 -10.87 -22.40
C HIS A 230 -4.62 -10.32 -21.67
N GLY A 231 -4.55 -10.44 -20.33
CA GLY A 231 -3.43 -10.03 -19.50
C GLY A 231 -3.66 -8.68 -18.82
N LEU A 232 -2.58 -7.91 -18.61
CA LEU A 232 -2.60 -6.62 -17.91
C LEU A 232 -3.55 -5.61 -18.56
N ILE A 233 -4.40 -4.97 -17.76
CA ILE A 233 -5.10 -3.76 -18.19
C ILE A 233 -4.08 -2.62 -18.29
N PRO A 234 -4.03 -1.84 -19.40
CA PRO A 234 -3.09 -0.73 -19.53
C PRO A 234 -3.19 0.30 -18.39
N TRP A 235 -2.07 0.96 -18.09
CA TRP A 235 -2.04 2.16 -17.25
C TRP A 235 -2.26 3.40 -18.11
N GLY A 236 -2.45 4.57 -17.50
CA GLY A 236 -2.43 5.83 -18.23
C GLY A 236 -1.00 6.25 -18.59
N GLU A 237 -0.79 6.72 -19.82
CA GLU A 237 0.53 7.12 -20.32
C GLU A 237 1.04 8.38 -19.63
N SER A 238 0.22 9.43 -19.58
CA SER A 238 0.62 10.75 -19.07
C SER A 238 0.18 11.05 -17.64
N ALA A 239 -0.79 10.31 -17.11
CA ALA A 239 -1.30 10.45 -15.74
C ALA A 239 -1.89 9.12 -15.27
N ALA A 240 -1.98 8.91 -13.96
CA ALA A 240 -2.67 7.76 -13.40
C ALA A 240 -4.15 7.70 -13.87
N THR A 241 -4.63 6.51 -14.23
CA THR A 241 -6.06 6.19 -14.26
C THR A 241 -6.49 5.69 -12.88
N HIS A 242 -7.78 5.41 -12.66
CA HIS A 242 -8.27 4.99 -11.34
C HIS A 242 -7.97 6.03 -10.24
N ALA A 243 -7.92 7.30 -10.64
CA ALA A 243 -7.49 8.39 -9.76
C ALA A 243 -8.45 8.65 -8.59
N LEU A 244 -9.66 8.10 -8.62
CA LEU A 244 -10.64 8.23 -7.54
C LEU A 244 -10.44 7.17 -6.45
N MET A 245 -10.49 5.87 -6.76
CA MET A 245 -10.46 4.81 -5.74
C MET A 245 -9.09 4.14 -5.61
N GLY A 246 -8.14 4.50 -6.48
CA GLY A 246 -6.91 3.75 -6.68
C GLY A 246 -7.11 2.53 -7.59
N ARG A 247 -6.01 1.98 -8.10
CA ARG A 247 -6.02 0.82 -9.00
C ARG A 247 -6.02 -0.48 -8.20
N LEU A 248 -7.19 -1.10 -8.07
CA LEU A 248 -7.37 -2.38 -7.39
C LEU A 248 -7.27 -3.55 -8.38
N GLY A 249 -6.39 -4.50 -8.09
CA GLY A 249 -6.20 -5.74 -8.84
C GLY A 249 -7.22 -6.82 -8.49
N ASN A 250 -7.45 -7.72 -9.45
CA ASN A 250 -8.29 -8.91 -9.30
C ASN A 250 -7.48 -10.21 -9.14
N VAL A 251 -6.16 -10.15 -9.35
CA VAL A 251 -5.25 -11.28 -9.15
C VAL A 251 -4.41 -10.99 -7.91
N MET A 252 -4.65 -11.72 -6.82
CA MET A 252 -3.91 -11.59 -5.56
C MET A 252 -2.57 -12.32 -5.66
N MET A 253 -1.54 -11.77 -5.04
CA MET A 253 -0.21 -12.38 -4.99
C MET A 253 0.41 -12.32 -3.60
N VAL A 254 1.15 -13.37 -3.27
CA VAL A 254 2.09 -13.39 -2.13
C VAL A 254 3.47 -13.70 -2.68
N ASN A 255 4.43 -12.81 -2.43
CA ASN A 255 5.80 -12.94 -2.96
C ASN A 255 5.83 -13.08 -4.49
N GLY A 256 4.86 -12.45 -5.17
CA GLY A 256 4.66 -12.55 -6.61
C GLY A 256 3.96 -13.82 -7.10
N GLU A 257 3.62 -14.79 -6.25
CA GLU A 257 2.97 -16.05 -6.65
C GLU A 257 1.45 -16.00 -6.43
N THR A 258 0.67 -16.59 -7.35
CA THR A 258 -0.81 -16.68 -7.25
C THR A 258 -1.31 -17.96 -6.57
N ASP A 259 -0.45 -18.97 -6.39
CA ASP A 259 -0.72 -20.22 -5.65
C ASP A 259 0.38 -20.45 -4.61
N HIS A 260 0.62 -19.46 -3.74
CA HIS A 260 1.64 -19.57 -2.69
C HIS A 260 1.27 -20.67 -1.69
N ARG A 261 2.25 -21.52 -1.33
CA ARG A 261 2.05 -22.67 -0.45
C ARG A 261 3.16 -22.78 0.58
N LEU A 262 2.78 -23.16 1.80
CA LEU A 262 3.70 -23.45 2.90
C LEU A 262 3.42 -24.83 3.48
N SER A 263 4.46 -25.46 4.04
CA SER A 263 4.32 -26.68 4.83
C SER A 263 4.89 -26.46 6.22
N VAL A 264 4.12 -26.81 7.24
CA VAL A 264 4.46 -26.62 8.65
C VAL A 264 4.22 -27.89 9.48
N GLN A 265 4.87 -27.98 10.63
CA GLN A 265 4.65 -29.02 11.63
C GLN A 265 3.50 -28.65 12.57
N ARG A 266 2.86 -29.65 13.16
CA ARG A 266 1.84 -29.45 14.18
C ARG A 266 2.44 -28.80 15.42
N GLY A 267 1.84 -27.71 15.89
CA GLY A 267 2.34 -26.88 16.99
C GLY A 267 3.39 -25.86 16.55
N GLU A 268 3.79 -25.83 15.27
CA GLU A 268 4.82 -24.93 14.82
C GLU A 268 4.37 -23.47 14.90
N VAL A 269 5.26 -22.64 15.46
CA VAL A 269 5.14 -21.19 15.57
C VAL A 269 5.94 -20.56 14.45
N VAL A 270 5.24 -19.93 13.52
CA VAL A 270 5.82 -19.23 12.37
C VAL A 270 5.69 -17.74 12.58
N ARG A 271 6.81 -17.01 12.44
CA ARG A 271 6.83 -15.55 12.43
C ARG A 271 6.65 -15.03 11.01
N PHE A 272 5.58 -14.29 10.78
CA PHE A 272 5.30 -13.66 9.49
C PHE A 272 5.70 -12.18 9.51
N PHE A 273 6.56 -11.79 8.58
CA PHE A 273 6.81 -10.40 8.24
C PHE A 273 5.92 -10.02 7.05
N LEU A 274 4.81 -9.33 7.33
CA LEU A 274 3.87 -8.86 6.34
C LEU A 274 4.31 -7.49 5.81
N THR A 275 4.28 -7.31 4.49
CA THR A 275 4.49 -6.03 3.82
C THR A 275 3.44 -5.86 2.75
N ASN A 276 2.66 -4.79 2.81
CA ASN A 276 1.70 -4.47 1.76
C ASN A 276 2.34 -3.53 0.73
N VAL A 277 2.56 -4.05 -0.49
CA VAL A 277 3.15 -3.29 -1.60
C VAL A 277 2.14 -2.94 -2.69
N ALA A 278 0.87 -3.31 -2.50
CA ALA A 278 -0.19 -2.98 -3.43
C ALA A 278 -0.34 -1.46 -3.58
N ASN A 279 -0.62 -0.99 -4.79
CA ASN A 279 -0.81 0.44 -5.06
C ASN A 279 -1.93 1.06 -4.21
N SER A 280 -3.00 0.31 -3.93
CA SER A 280 -4.23 0.86 -3.36
C SER A 280 -4.93 -0.03 -2.34
N ARG A 281 -4.69 -1.35 -2.39
CA ARG A 281 -5.48 -2.30 -1.61
C ARG A 281 -5.09 -2.29 -0.14
N THR A 282 -6.06 -2.08 0.73
CA THR A 282 -5.97 -2.50 2.15
C THR A 282 -6.38 -3.96 2.28
N PHE A 283 -5.56 -4.78 2.93
CA PHE A 283 -5.86 -6.19 3.19
C PHE A 283 -6.35 -6.38 4.63
N ASN A 284 -7.20 -7.37 4.84
CA ASN A 284 -7.48 -7.92 6.18
C ASN A 284 -7.05 -9.39 6.23
N VAL A 285 -5.82 -9.62 6.69
CA VAL A 285 -5.17 -10.94 6.64
C VAL A 285 -5.61 -11.80 7.83
N THR A 286 -6.13 -12.99 7.55
CA THR A 286 -6.56 -14.00 8.54
C THR A 286 -5.82 -15.32 8.31
N PHE A 287 -5.66 -16.14 9.37
CA PHE A 287 -4.90 -17.40 9.33
C PHE A 287 -5.80 -18.60 9.69
N GLY A 288 -6.91 -18.76 8.97
CA GLY A 288 -7.86 -19.85 9.17
C GLY A 288 -8.49 -19.93 10.57
N GLY A 289 -8.54 -18.80 11.29
CA GLY A 289 -9.08 -18.69 12.65
C GLY A 289 -8.06 -18.85 13.77
N ASN A 290 -6.79 -19.16 13.46
CA ASN A 290 -5.73 -19.19 14.46
C ASN A 290 -5.52 -17.78 15.04
N PRO A 291 -5.41 -17.63 16.38
CA PRO A 291 -5.07 -16.35 16.98
C PRO A 291 -3.64 -15.97 16.57
N LEU A 292 -3.43 -14.67 16.34
CA LEU A 292 -2.11 -14.14 16.04
C LEU A 292 -1.58 -13.38 17.26
N LYS A 293 -0.28 -13.47 17.47
CA LYS A 293 0.42 -12.60 18.41
C LYS A 293 1.07 -11.47 17.63
N ILE A 294 0.64 -10.22 17.87
CA ILE A 294 1.28 -9.05 17.26
C ILE A 294 2.58 -8.71 18.00
N VAL A 295 3.67 -8.53 17.25
CA VAL A 295 5.02 -8.32 17.79
C VAL A 295 5.58 -6.95 17.40
N ALA A 296 5.45 -6.59 16.13
CA ALA A 296 6.08 -5.40 15.56
C ALA A 296 5.24 -4.78 14.43
N SER A 297 5.55 -3.54 14.07
CA SER A 297 5.02 -2.86 12.89
C SER A 297 6.15 -2.16 12.13
N ASP A 298 5.84 -1.08 11.40
CA ASP A 298 6.70 -0.39 10.45
C ASP A 298 8.12 -0.13 10.97
N VAL A 299 8.25 0.45 12.17
CA VAL A 299 9.53 0.87 12.76
C VAL A 299 9.72 0.18 14.12
N GLY A 300 9.90 -1.14 14.08
CA GLY A 300 10.26 -1.94 15.25
C GLY A 300 9.06 -2.47 16.04
N ARG A 301 9.31 -2.88 17.28
CA ARG A 301 8.36 -3.62 18.14
C ARG A 301 7.31 -2.73 18.79
N TYR A 302 6.15 -3.30 19.08
CA TYR A 302 5.15 -2.68 19.97
C TYR A 302 5.67 -2.52 21.41
N GLU A 303 5.02 -1.72 22.25
CA GLU A 303 5.30 -1.69 23.69
C GLU A 303 5.11 -3.06 24.35
N ARG A 304 4.11 -3.82 23.89
CA ARG A 304 3.85 -5.19 24.34
C ARG A 304 3.25 -6.05 23.23
N GLU A 305 3.42 -7.36 23.35
CA GLU A 305 2.74 -8.33 22.50
C GLU A 305 1.26 -8.46 22.92
N MET A 306 0.38 -8.69 21.94
CA MET A 306 -1.06 -8.89 22.20
C MET A 306 -1.66 -9.92 21.25
N TRP A 307 -2.75 -10.53 21.68
CA TRP A 307 -3.57 -11.38 20.81
C TRP A 307 -4.45 -10.53 19.90
N ILE A 308 -4.44 -10.86 18.61
CA ILE A 308 -5.31 -10.30 17.58
C ILE A 308 -5.88 -11.44 16.72
N ASN A 309 -6.96 -11.16 15.99
CA ASN A 309 -7.63 -12.16 15.14
C ASN A 309 -7.30 -12.01 13.65
N SER A 310 -6.84 -10.82 13.25
CA SER A 310 -6.47 -10.50 11.88
C SER A 310 -5.57 -9.28 11.85
N VAL A 311 -4.89 -9.07 10.72
CA VAL A 311 -4.08 -7.87 10.47
C VAL A 311 -4.76 -7.05 9.37
N VAL A 312 -5.28 -5.88 9.73
CA VAL A 312 -5.66 -4.86 8.74
C VAL A 312 -4.40 -4.09 8.39
N ILE A 313 -3.97 -4.20 7.13
CA ILE A 313 -2.69 -3.66 6.65
C ILE A 313 -2.95 -2.80 5.40
N ALA A 314 -2.78 -1.49 5.56
CA ALA A 314 -2.95 -0.54 4.46
C ALA A 314 -1.71 -0.51 3.55
N PRO A 315 -1.79 0.05 2.32
CA PRO A 315 -0.63 0.22 1.46
C PRO A 315 0.56 0.81 2.21
N ALA A 316 1.74 0.22 1.99
CA ALA A 316 3.03 0.54 2.61
C ALA A 316 3.22 0.22 4.10
N GLU A 317 2.20 -0.25 4.81
CA GLU A 317 2.38 -0.71 6.18
C GLU A 317 3.08 -2.06 6.25
N ARG A 318 3.74 -2.32 7.39
CA ARG A 318 4.33 -3.62 7.74
C ARG A 318 3.89 -4.06 9.12
N TYR A 319 3.76 -5.38 9.28
CA TYR A 319 3.44 -6.01 10.54
C TYR A 319 4.26 -7.28 10.74
N VAL A 320 4.65 -7.54 11.97
CA VAL A 320 5.26 -8.81 12.39
C VAL A 320 4.32 -9.50 13.34
N VAL A 321 3.87 -10.69 12.96
CA VAL A 321 2.96 -11.52 13.76
C VAL A 321 3.48 -12.93 13.88
N ASP A 322 3.33 -13.52 15.06
CA ASP A 322 3.60 -14.93 15.28
C ASP A 322 2.28 -15.70 15.26
N VAL A 323 2.25 -16.83 14.57
CA VAL A 323 1.06 -17.70 14.45
C VAL A 323 1.46 -19.14 14.75
N ARG A 324 0.68 -19.81 15.60
CA ARG A 324 0.85 -21.24 15.89
C ARG A 324 -0.17 -22.06 15.12
N PHE A 325 0.29 -23.12 14.47
CA PHE A 325 -0.57 -24.06 13.72
C PHE A 325 -0.80 -25.34 14.53
N GLU A 326 -1.87 -25.39 15.32
CA GLU A 326 -2.10 -26.47 16.31
C GLU A 326 -2.62 -27.78 15.73
N GLU A 327 -3.44 -27.72 14.68
CA GLU A 327 -4.14 -28.88 14.13
C GLU A 327 -3.55 -29.26 12.78
N ALA A 328 -3.30 -30.56 12.57
CA ALA A 328 -2.88 -31.09 11.28
C ALA A 328 -4.01 -30.94 10.25
N GLY A 329 -3.67 -30.63 9.00
CA GLY A 329 -4.64 -30.35 7.95
C GLY A 329 -4.24 -29.18 7.05
N GLU A 330 -5.21 -28.63 6.34
CA GLU A 330 -5.01 -27.48 5.45
C GLU A 330 -5.62 -26.22 6.08
N VAL A 331 -4.82 -25.15 6.13
CA VAL A 331 -5.22 -23.85 6.67
C VAL A 331 -4.99 -22.79 5.61
N ALA A 332 -6.03 -22.04 5.26
CA ALA A 332 -5.91 -20.92 4.33
C ALA A 332 -5.54 -19.63 5.07
N ILE A 333 -4.46 -18.97 4.60
CA ILE A 333 -4.21 -17.55 4.89
C ILE A 333 -4.97 -16.75 3.85
N SER A 334 -5.85 -15.85 4.29
CA SER A 334 -6.82 -15.19 3.40
C SER A 334 -6.93 -13.69 3.65
N ASN A 335 -7.24 -12.93 2.60
CA ASN A 335 -7.83 -11.61 2.70
C ASN A 335 -9.33 -11.78 2.97
N THR A 336 -9.82 -11.41 4.15
CA THR A 336 -11.23 -11.58 4.54
C THR A 336 -11.88 -10.24 4.83
N ILE A 337 -12.70 -9.76 3.92
CA ILE A 337 -13.25 -8.40 3.96
C ILE A 337 -14.78 -8.41 3.94
N GLN A 338 -15.36 -7.30 4.40
CA GLN A 338 -16.77 -6.98 4.19
C GLN A 338 -16.86 -6.03 2.99
N ALA A 339 -16.94 -6.61 1.80
CA ALA A 339 -17.06 -5.87 0.55
C ALA A 339 -18.42 -5.17 0.45
N ILE A 340 -18.49 -4.12 -0.37
CA ILE A 340 -19.72 -3.38 -0.67
C ILE A 340 -20.00 -3.38 -2.17
N ASN A 341 -21.29 -3.50 -2.51
CA ASN A 341 -21.80 -3.13 -3.83
C ASN A 341 -22.43 -1.73 -3.70
N HIS A 342 -21.71 -0.69 -4.13
CA HIS A 342 -22.14 0.70 -4.01
C HIS A 342 -23.43 1.01 -4.77
N PHE A 343 -23.62 0.37 -5.94
CA PHE A 343 -24.84 0.55 -6.72
C PHE A 343 -26.10 0.07 -6.00
N ARG A 344 -25.99 -0.95 -5.15
CA ARG A 344 -27.11 -1.55 -4.40
C ARG A 344 -27.12 -1.20 -2.91
N GLY A 345 -26.03 -0.65 -2.37
CA GLY A 345 -25.82 -0.45 -0.93
C GLY A 345 -25.81 -1.77 -0.15
N GLU A 346 -25.36 -2.87 -0.78
CA GLU A 346 -25.37 -4.21 -0.20
C GLU A 346 -23.97 -4.64 0.23
N PHE A 347 -23.81 -4.99 1.51
CA PHE A 347 -22.58 -5.57 2.03
C PHE A 347 -22.58 -7.09 1.88
N TYR A 348 -21.45 -7.66 1.44
CA TYR A 348 -21.28 -9.10 1.32
C TYR A 348 -19.86 -9.52 1.74
N PRO A 349 -19.68 -10.73 2.33
CA PRO A 349 -18.35 -11.22 2.65
C PRO A 349 -17.61 -11.55 1.35
N GLN A 350 -16.35 -11.15 1.28
CA GLN A 350 -15.41 -11.57 0.23
C GLN A 350 -14.17 -12.16 0.90
N ILE A 351 -13.75 -13.33 0.40
CA ILE A 351 -12.59 -14.06 0.89
C ILE A 351 -11.73 -14.43 -0.30
N ASP A 352 -10.51 -13.89 -0.34
CA ASP A 352 -9.50 -14.23 -1.33
C ASP A 352 -8.38 -15.02 -0.63
N THR A 353 -8.04 -16.20 -1.15
CA THR A 353 -6.95 -17.01 -0.58
C THR A 353 -5.62 -16.40 -1.00
N LEU A 354 -4.76 -16.11 -0.02
CA LEU A 354 -3.41 -15.57 -0.23
C LEU A 354 -2.35 -16.68 -0.22
N SER A 355 -2.50 -17.66 0.67
CA SER A 355 -1.61 -18.81 0.76
C SER A 355 -2.33 -20.03 1.33
N MET A 356 -1.94 -21.21 0.90
CA MET A 356 -2.36 -22.47 1.53
C MET A 356 -1.25 -23.02 2.42
N VAL A 357 -1.59 -23.42 3.66
CA VAL A 357 -0.64 -23.98 4.62
C VAL A 357 -1.03 -25.43 4.90
N SER A 358 -0.14 -26.36 4.53
CA SER A 358 -0.25 -27.78 4.87
C SER A 358 0.44 -28.06 6.21
N VAL A 359 -0.36 -28.33 7.26
CA VAL A 359 0.12 -28.70 8.59
C VAL A 359 0.25 -30.22 8.68
N SER A 360 1.47 -30.70 8.87
CA SER A 360 1.77 -32.13 9.00
C SER A 360 1.44 -32.70 10.38
N GLU A 361 1.39 -34.03 10.50
CA GLU A 361 1.17 -34.73 11.78
C GLU A 361 2.41 -34.73 12.71
N GLU A 362 3.58 -34.40 12.16
CA GLU A 362 4.82 -34.29 12.92
C GLU A 362 4.73 -33.10 13.87
N ALA A 363 5.11 -33.30 15.14
CA ALA A 363 5.08 -32.24 16.14
C ALA A 363 6.35 -31.39 16.08
N ALA A 364 6.18 -30.08 16.18
CA ALA A 364 7.26 -29.11 16.33
C ALA A 364 7.89 -29.15 17.73
N ASP A 365 8.93 -28.34 17.95
CA ASP A 365 9.59 -28.23 19.25
C ASP A 365 8.61 -27.66 20.31
N PRO A 366 8.31 -28.43 21.38
CA PRO A 366 7.36 -27.98 22.39
C PRO A 366 7.86 -26.75 23.17
N GLU A 367 9.16 -26.52 23.32
CA GLU A 367 9.67 -25.39 24.12
C GLU A 367 9.32 -24.04 23.48
N ILE A 368 9.49 -23.91 22.16
CA ILE A 368 9.08 -22.72 21.41
C ILE A 368 7.55 -22.61 21.39
N SER A 369 6.85 -23.73 21.26
CA SER A 369 5.38 -23.79 21.25
C SER A 369 4.76 -23.33 22.57
N GLU A 370 5.40 -23.64 23.70
CA GLU A 370 5.00 -23.20 25.03
C GLU A 370 5.35 -21.72 25.26
N ALA A 371 6.52 -21.26 24.80
CA ALA A 371 6.91 -19.86 24.88
C ALA A 371 5.95 -18.94 24.11
N PHE A 372 5.32 -19.43 23.04
CA PHE A 372 4.32 -18.68 22.27
C PHE A 372 3.11 -18.23 23.10
N GLU A 373 2.74 -18.92 24.18
CA GLU A 373 1.60 -18.50 25.03
C GLU A 373 1.90 -17.25 25.86
N THR A 374 3.18 -16.93 26.04
CA THR A 374 3.58 -15.78 26.87
C THR A 374 3.60 -14.52 26.01
N LEU A 375 2.87 -13.50 26.46
CA LEU A 375 2.94 -12.15 25.90
C LEU A 375 4.09 -11.37 26.57
N ARG A 376 5.00 -10.83 25.77
CA ARG A 376 6.16 -10.06 26.24
C ARG A 376 5.87 -8.56 26.30
N GLU A 377 6.58 -7.86 27.18
CA GLU A 377 6.66 -6.40 27.18
C GLU A 377 8.06 -5.97 26.75
N HIS A 378 8.14 -4.96 25.89
CA HIS A 378 9.38 -4.46 25.33
C HIS A 378 9.81 -3.20 26.07
N ARG A 379 10.50 -3.39 27.22
CA ARG A 379 10.88 -2.29 28.12
C ARG A 379 11.69 -1.18 27.46
N GLU A 380 12.51 -1.50 26.47
CA GLU A 380 13.26 -0.51 25.70
C GLU A 380 12.35 0.39 24.87
N VAL A 381 11.30 -0.17 24.24
CA VAL A 381 10.30 0.59 23.47
C VAL A 381 9.46 1.45 24.41
N ILE A 382 9.00 0.87 25.53
CA ILE A 382 8.29 1.61 26.57
C ILE A 382 9.14 2.80 27.05
N SER A 383 10.42 2.57 27.35
CA SER A 383 11.33 3.63 27.82
C SER A 383 11.61 4.69 26.74
N ASP A 384 11.68 4.29 25.47
CA ASP A 384 11.84 5.20 24.32
C ASP A 384 10.64 6.14 24.19
N ILE A 385 9.43 5.58 24.24
CA ILE A 385 8.13 6.26 24.12
C ILE A 385 7.81 7.10 25.36
N GLU A 386 8.24 6.68 26.56
CA GLU A 386 7.99 7.40 27.83
C GLU A 386 8.47 8.86 27.76
N ARG A 387 9.54 9.13 27.00
CA ARG A 387 10.08 10.48 26.78
C ARG A 387 9.11 11.40 26.03
N PHE A 388 8.17 10.83 25.29
CA PHE A 388 7.18 11.54 24.48
C PHE A 388 5.80 11.64 25.16
N ARG A 389 5.53 10.83 26.19
CA ARG A 389 4.25 10.87 26.92
C ARG A 389 3.84 12.25 27.44
N PRO A 390 4.75 13.14 27.91
CA PRO A 390 4.38 14.50 28.31
C PRO A 390 3.70 15.32 27.20
N PHE A 391 3.89 14.96 25.93
CA PHE A 391 3.31 15.64 24.78
C PHE A 391 1.95 15.06 24.35
N PHE A 392 1.51 13.91 24.87
CA PHE A 392 0.31 13.24 24.32
C PHE A 392 -0.97 14.09 24.47
N GLY A 393 -1.09 14.78 25.60
CA GLY A 393 -2.22 15.65 25.92
C GLY A 393 -2.13 17.06 25.34
N LYS A 394 -1.11 17.40 24.54
CA LYS A 394 -1.04 18.73 23.90
C LYS A 394 -2.12 18.87 22.82
N GLU A 395 -2.55 20.10 22.56
CA GLU A 395 -3.37 20.41 21.38
C GLU A 395 -2.55 20.17 20.10
N PRO A 396 -3.18 19.76 18.99
CA PRO A 396 -2.49 19.63 17.70
C PRO A 396 -1.75 20.93 17.35
N ASP A 397 -0.49 20.80 16.92
CA ASP A 397 0.28 21.93 16.37
C ASP A 397 -0.18 22.28 14.95
N HIS A 398 -0.69 21.26 14.23
CA HIS A 398 -1.23 21.39 12.88
C HIS A 398 -2.46 20.49 12.69
N GLU A 399 -3.41 20.95 11.89
CA GLU A 399 -4.54 20.15 11.42
C GLU A 399 -4.55 20.02 9.89
N LEU A 400 -4.55 18.79 9.38
CA LEU A 400 -4.72 18.45 7.97
C LEU A 400 -6.12 17.90 7.72
N GLU A 401 -6.74 18.33 6.63
CA GLU A 401 -7.97 17.76 6.07
C GLU A 401 -7.64 17.05 4.76
N THR A 402 -8.06 15.79 4.61
CA THR A 402 -8.02 15.09 3.32
C THR A 402 -9.31 15.34 2.55
N THR A 403 -9.20 15.73 1.28
CA THR A 403 -10.35 15.94 0.38
C THR A 403 -9.88 15.86 -1.07
N LEU A 404 -10.76 16.14 -2.04
CA LEU A 404 -10.38 16.17 -3.45
C LEU A 404 -11.09 17.27 -4.22
N ARG A 405 -10.53 17.60 -5.38
CA ARG A 405 -11.10 18.50 -6.37
C ARG A 405 -11.18 17.79 -7.71
N VAL A 406 -12.35 17.87 -8.36
CA VAL A 406 -12.55 17.36 -9.72
C VAL A 406 -12.70 18.51 -10.72
N ARG A 407 -12.25 18.30 -11.95
CA ARG A 407 -12.43 19.20 -13.09
C ARG A 407 -12.69 18.37 -14.34
N ASP A 408 -13.62 18.85 -15.17
CA ASP A 408 -13.90 18.28 -16.49
C ASP A 408 -14.16 16.76 -16.51
N LEU A 409 -14.75 16.23 -15.42
CA LEU A 409 -15.26 14.86 -15.41
C LEU A 409 -16.53 14.76 -16.28
N PRO A 410 -16.68 13.69 -17.08
CA PRO A 410 -17.90 13.43 -17.84
C PRO A 410 -19.16 13.53 -16.94
N PRO A 411 -20.27 14.12 -17.42
CA PRO A 411 -21.48 14.26 -16.61
C PRO A 411 -22.05 12.93 -16.10
N SER A 412 -21.94 11.86 -16.89
CA SER A 412 -22.28 10.50 -16.47
C SER A 412 -21.42 10.03 -15.29
N ILE A 413 -20.14 10.43 -15.26
CA ILE A 413 -19.24 10.12 -14.16
C ILE A 413 -19.66 10.87 -12.89
N VAL A 414 -19.95 12.17 -13.02
CA VAL A 414 -20.40 12.99 -11.89
C VAL A 414 -21.68 12.44 -11.28
N LEU A 415 -22.66 12.07 -12.11
CA LEU A 415 -23.94 11.54 -11.65
C LEU A 415 -23.81 10.20 -10.92
N ALA A 416 -22.97 9.29 -11.41
CA ALA A 416 -22.79 8.00 -10.72
C ALA A 416 -22.00 8.17 -9.41
N MET A 417 -21.06 9.12 -9.33
CA MET A 417 -20.37 9.47 -8.08
C MET A 417 -21.33 10.06 -7.03
N GLU A 418 -22.29 10.89 -7.43
CA GLU A 418 -23.34 11.36 -6.51
C GLU A 418 -24.18 10.20 -5.95
N ALA A 419 -24.34 9.10 -6.70
CA ALA A 419 -25.04 7.92 -6.23
C ALA A 419 -24.15 7.04 -5.32
N ASP A 420 -22.90 6.84 -5.71
CA ASP A 420 -21.87 6.10 -4.94
C ASP A 420 -21.68 6.71 -3.54
N THR A 421 -21.51 8.04 -3.47
CA THR A 421 -21.33 8.76 -2.20
C THR A 421 -22.56 8.81 -1.29
N LEU A 422 -23.70 8.21 -1.68
CA LEU A 422 -24.81 7.97 -0.76
C LEU A 422 -24.46 6.93 0.31
N PHE A 423 -23.52 6.02 -0.01
CA PHE A 423 -23.04 4.99 0.89
C PHE A 423 -21.51 4.88 0.77
N TYR A 424 -20.77 5.33 1.77
CA TYR A 424 -19.31 5.14 1.82
C TYR A 424 -18.95 4.29 3.04
N PRO A 425 -18.25 3.16 2.87
CA PRO A 425 -17.67 2.44 4.00
C PRO A 425 -16.49 3.24 4.58
N PRO A 426 -16.15 3.06 5.87
CA PRO A 426 -14.96 3.68 6.45
C PRO A 426 -13.66 3.29 5.72
N ILE A 427 -13.61 2.06 5.17
CA ILE A 427 -12.49 1.53 4.38
C ILE A 427 -13.07 0.97 3.08
N GLU A 428 -12.41 1.31 1.97
CA GLU A 428 -12.74 0.84 0.63
C GLU A 428 -11.95 -0.45 0.37
N TRP A 429 -12.59 -1.60 0.57
CA TRP A 429 -11.91 -2.90 0.49
C TRP A 429 -11.82 -3.47 -0.93
N ASN A 430 -12.72 -3.04 -1.82
CA ASN A 430 -12.87 -3.54 -3.19
C ASN A 430 -13.28 -2.40 -4.11
N ASP A 431 -13.06 -2.55 -5.42
CA ASP A 431 -13.60 -1.60 -6.39
C ASP A 431 -15.09 -1.90 -6.60
N GLY A 432 -15.96 -1.20 -5.88
CA GLY A 432 -17.39 -1.36 -6.03
C GLY A 432 -17.97 -0.70 -7.29
N MET A 433 -17.21 0.16 -7.98
CA MET A 433 -17.63 0.90 -9.17
C MET A 433 -16.52 0.93 -10.24
N PRO A 434 -16.04 -0.22 -10.74
CA PRO A 434 -14.81 -0.31 -11.53
C PRO A 434 -14.87 0.51 -12.81
N MET A 435 -16.05 0.57 -13.46
CA MET A 435 -16.24 1.34 -14.68
C MET A 435 -16.16 2.88 -14.47
N MET A 436 -16.41 3.34 -13.26
CA MET A 436 -16.29 4.76 -12.90
C MET A 436 -14.85 5.11 -12.56
N ASN A 437 -14.26 4.24 -11.75
CA ASN A 437 -12.91 4.40 -11.27
C ASN A 437 -11.92 4.47 -12.44
N TRP A 438 -11.91 3.48 -13.34
CA TRP A 438 -10.92 3.42 -14.43
C TRP A 438 -10.95 4.62 -15.38
N LEU A 439 -12.11 5.27 -15.58
CA LEU A 439 -12.24 6.45 -16.43
C LEU A 439 -11.69 7.72 -15.76
N SER A 440 -11.59 7.74 -14.43
CA SER A 440 -11.03 8.88 -13.71
C SER A 440 -9.52 8.93 -13.89
N THR A 441 -8.99 10.14 -14.11
CA THR A 441 -7.56 10.34 -14.34
C THR A 441 -6.99 11.42 -13.43
N GLY A 442 -5.68 11.36 -13.14
CA GLY A 442 -4.97 12.41 -12.41
C GLY A 442 -4.94 13.77 -13.14
N ALA A 443 -5.37 13.81 -14.41
CA ALA A 443 -5.59 15.07 -15.14
C ALA A 443 -6.91 15.77 -14.77
N GLN A 444 -7.89 15.02 -14.25
CA GLN A 444 -9.23 15.51 -13.88
C GLN A 444 -9.43 15.56 -12.37
N VAL A 445 -8.74 14.69 -11.64
CA VAL A 445 -8.83 14.56 -10.19
C VAL A 445 -7.56 15.10 -9.56
N THR A 446 -7.71 15.98 -8.58
CA THR A 446 -6.62 16.42 -7.71
C THR A 446 -6.97 16.09 -6.27
N TRP A 447 -6.24 15.16 -5.68
CA TRP A 447 -6.37 14.86 -4.26
C TRP A 447 -5.61 15.90 -3.43
N LEU A 448 -6.19 16.26 -2.29
CA LEU A 448 -5.77 17.42 -1.50
C LEU A 448 -5.50 17.02 -0.05
N LEU A 449 -4.32 17.41 0.43
CA LEU A 449 -4.03 17.67 1.83
C LEU A 449 -4.21 19.17 2.03
N ARG A 450 -5.15 19.58 2.88
CA ARG A 450 -5.39 20.99 3.22
C ARG A 450 -4.99 21.24 4.66
N ASP A 451 -4.06 22.16 4.86
CA ASP A 451 -3.77 22.72 6.18
C ASP A 451 -4.96 23.61 6.60
N ARG A 452 -5.64 23.23 7.69
CA ARG A 452 -6.84 23.93 8.16
C ARG A 452 -6.55 25.26 8.84
N ASP A 453 -5.32 25.46 9.31
CA ASP A 453 -4.90 26.69 9.97
C ASP A 453 -4.62 27.79 8.95
N THR A 454 -3.97 27.43 7.85
CA THR A 454 -3.55 28.39 6.81
C THR A 454 -4.47 28.40 5.58
N GLY A 455 -5.20 27.31 5.33
CA GLY A 455 -5.95 27.07 4.10
C GLY A 455 -5.06 26.68 2.90
N ALA A 456 -3.76 26.49 3.11
CA ALA A 456 -2.84 26.04 2.07
C ALA A 456 -3.13 24.58 1.67
N GLU A 457 -2.92 24.24 0.40
CA GLU A 457 -3.20 22.91 -0.14
C GLU A 457 -1.94 22.32 -0.78
N ASN A 458 -1.66 21.04 -0.50
CA ASN A 458 -0.54 20.28 -1.09
C ASN A 458 0.77 21.08 -1.05
N GLY A 459 1.46 21.24 -2.19
CA GLY A 459 2.75 21.94 -2.28
C GLY A 459 2.75 23.42 -1.89
N ASP A 460 1.59 24.03 -1.62
CA ASP A 460 1.50 25.37 -1.04
C ASP A 460 1.66 25.36 0.50
N ILE A 461 1.58 24.20 1.14
CA ILE A 461 1.86 24.03 2.57
C ILE A 461 3.37 24.23 2.80
N ARG A 462 3.73 25.10 3.76
CA ARG A 462 5.12 25.50 4.06
C ARG A 462 5.46 25.25 5.52
N TRP A 463 5.37 23.99 5.94
CA TRP A 463 5.76 23.62 7.30
C TRP A 463 7.28 23.64 7.46
N HIS A 464 7.72 24.14 8.61
CA HIS A 464 9.12 24.26 8.99
C HIS A 464 9.27 23.88 10.46
N PHE A 465 10.21 23.00 10.74
CA PHE A 465 10.50 22.48 12.07
C PHE A 465 12.01 22.51 12.31
N ASP A 466 12.41 22.38 13.56
CA ASP A 466 13.79 22.19 13.97
C ASP A 466 14.02 20.74 14.43
N VAL A 467 15.25 20.23 14.26
CA VAL A 467 15.61 18.93 14.83
C VAL A 467 15.40 18.95 16.35
N GLY A 468 14.63 17.99 16.85
CA GLY A 468 14.22 17.86 18.25
C GLY A 468 12.79 18.29 18.53
N ASP A 469 12.10 18.90 17.55
CA ASP A 469 10.68 19.22 17.69
C ASP A 469 9.83 17.93 17.83
N VAL A 470 8.84 18.02 18.71
CA VAL A 470 7.82 16.98 18.90
C VAL A 470 6.47 17.57 18.48
N VAL A 471 6.02 17.18 17.30
CA VAL A 471 4.92 17.81 16.58
C VAL A 471 3.70 16.90 16.60
N LYS A 472 2.57 17.39 17.12
CA LYS A 472 1.28 16.70 17.07
C LYS A 472 0.52 17.18 15.86
N ILE A 473 0.20 16.27 14.94
CA ILE A 473 -0.59 16.56 13.74
C ILE A 473 -1.92 15.82 13.87
N ARG A 474 -3.01 16.54 13.66
CA ARG A 474 -4.34 15.95 13.51
C ARG A 474 -4.65 15.81 12.02
N VAL A 475 -5.00 14.61 11.59
CA VAL A 475 -5.47 14.33 10.23
C VAL A 475 -6.95 14.00 10.28
N PHE A 476 -7.78 14.81 9.65
CA PHE A 476 -9.21 14.59 9.50
C PHE A 476 -9.54 14.18 8.07
N ASN A 477 -10.21 13.04 7.91
CA ASN A 477 -10.66 12.59 6.60
C ASN A 477 -12.13 12.95 6.37
N THR A 478 -12.37 13.98 5.57
CA THR A 478 -13.72 14.55 5.46
C THR A 478 -14.68 13.63 4.70
N PRO A 479 -15.85 13.30 5.28
CA PRO A 479 -16.88 12.56 4.55
C PRO A 479 -17.60 13.43 3.51
N ASP A 480 -17.35 14.74 3.51
CA ASP A 480 -17.95 15.70 2.57
C ASP A 480 -17.17 15.82 1.25
N SER A 481 -16.12 15.00 1.06
CA SER A 481 -15.35 14.91 -0.20
C SER A 481 -16.25 14.47 -1.37
N PHE A 482 -15.88 14.83 -2.59
CA PHE A 482 -16.60 14.39 -3.81
C PHE A 482 -16.62 12.86 -3.96
N HIS A 483 -15.58 12.19 -3.47
CA HIS A 483 -15.53 10.75 -3.28
C HIS A 483 -14.75 10.51 -1.98
N PRO A 484 -15.43 10.22 -0.86
CA PRO A 484 -14.75 10.03 0.42
C PRO A 484 -14.26 8.59 0.52
N MET A 485 -12.96 8.41 0.79
CA MET A 485 -12.35 7.10 0.99
C MET A 485 -11.20 7.18 2.01
N HIS A 486 -10.75 6.04 2.52
CA HIS A 486 -9.62 5.96 3.44
C HIS A 486 -8.29 6.37 2.77
N HIS A 487 -7.35 6.88 3.59
CA HIS A 487 -6.02 7.28 3.13
C HIS A 487 -4.93 6.74 4.07
N PRO A 488 -3.98 5.92 3.59
CA PRO A 488 -2.73 5.68 4.30
C PRO A 488 -1.85 6.94 4.19
N ILE A 489 -1.51 7.58 5.31
CA ILE A 489 -0.64 8.77 5.35
C ILE A 489 0.77 8.34 5.70
N HIS A 490 1.72 8.65 4.82
CA HIS A 490 3.14 8.35 4.97
C HIS A 490 3.96 9.63 5.22
N ILE A 491 4.98 9.54 6.09
CA ILE A 491 5.94 10.62 6.37
C ILE A 491 7.36 10.10 6.13
N HIS A 492 8.08 10.75 5.21
CA HIS A 492 9.47 10.41 4.90
C HIS A 492 10.42 10.86 6.02
N GLY A 493 11.50 10.10 6.20
CA GLY A 493 12.66 10.50 7.01
C GLY A 493 12.43 10.65 8.51
N GLN A 494 11.18 10.61 8.97
CA GLN A 494 10.77 10.70 10.37
C GLN A 494 10.05 9.41 10.80
N ARG A 495 9.66 9.36 12.07
CA ARG A 495 8.77 8.33 12.62
C ARG A 495 7.74 8.99 13.53
N PHE A 496 6.59 8.36 13.69
CA PHE A 496 5.51 8.89 14.51
C PHE A 496 4.77 7.82 15.31
N LEU A 497 4.05 8.26 16.33
CA LEU A 497 3.11 7.45 17.11
C LEU A 497 1.68 7.82 16.71
N VAL A 498 0.81 6.84 16.49
CA VAL A 498 -0.64 7.07 16.39
C VAL A 498 -1.22 7.12 17.81
N LEU A 499 -1.53 8.32 18.30
CA LEU A 499 -1.98 8.54 19.67
C LEU A 499 -3.45 8.15 19.86
N SER A 500 -4.31 8.52 18.92
CA SER A 500 -5.74 8.24 18.99
C SER A 500 -6.41 8.23 17.62
N MET A 501 -7.50 7.48 17.50
CA MET A 501 -8.44 7.54 16.38
C MET A 501 -9.82 7.90 16.94
N ASP A 502 -10.46 8.95 16.42
CA ASP A 502 -11.78 9.43 16.85
C ASP A 502 -11.88 9.71 18.36
N GLY A 503 -10.78 10.21 18.93
CA GLY A 503 -10.64 10.49 20.36
C GLY A 503 -10.46 9.24 21.24
N VAL A 504 -10.39 8.05 20.65
CA VAL A 504 -10.06 6.80 21.36
C VAL A 504 -8.55 6.60 21.35
N GLU A 505 -7.93 6.63 22.53
CA GLU A 505 -6.48 6.49 22.69
C GLU A 505 -5.99 5.09 22.31
N SER A 506 -4.86 5.02 21.60
CA SER A 506 -4.14 3.78 21.30
C SER A 506 -3.58 3.17 22.58
N GLN A 507 -3.94 1.91 22.86
CA GLN A 507 -3.57 1.22 24.11
C GLN A 507 -2.21 0.51 24.06
N ASN A 508 -1.66 0.32 22.86
CA ASN A 508 -0.38 -0.33 22.63
C ASN A 508 0.34 0.39 21.49
N LEU A 509 1.39 1.15 21.82
CA LEU A 509 2.06 2.02 20.86
C LEU A 509 3.20 1.29 20.15
N VAL A 510 3.50 1.76 18.95
CA VAL A 510 4.64 1.36 18.12
C VAL A 510 5.02 2.56 17.26
N TRP A 511 6.29 2.69 16.90
CA TRP A 511 6.71 3.67 15.92
C TRP A 511 6.26 3.26 14.53
N LYS A 512 5.63 4.21 13.83
CA LYS A 512 5.08 4.05 12.49
C LYS A 512 5.68 5.08 11.55
N ASP A 513 5.63 4.76 10.27
CA ASP A 513 5.89 5.71 9.19
C ASP A 513 4.68 5.83 8.25
N THR A 514 3.72 4.92 8.32
CA THR A 514 2.46 4.98 7.59
C THR A 514 1.31 4.62 8.51
N ALA A 515 0.19 5.32 8.41
CA ALA A 515 -1.04 4.94 9.13
C ALA A 515 -2.29 5.32 8.33
N ILE A 516 -3.29 4.44 8.36
CA ILE A 516 -4.58 4.63 7.69
C ILE A 516 -5.50 5.56 8.47
N VAL A 517 -6.07 6.56 7.80
CA VAL A 517 -7.22 7.35 8.29
C VAL A 517 -8.50 6.96 7.54
N PRO A 518 -9.46 6.28 8.20
CA PRO A 518 -10.75 5.92 7.61
C PRO A 518 -11.61 7.14 7.26
N VAL A 519 -12.64 6.95 6.43
CA VAL A 519 -13.60 8.02 6.09
C VAL A 519 -14.32 8.52 7.33
N GLY A 520 -14.40 9.84 7.49
CA GLY A 520 -15.09 10.47 8.61
C GLY A 520 -14.31 10.45 9.92
N SER A 521 -13.14 9.81 9.93
CA SER A 521 -12.33 9.66 11.13
C SER A 521 -11.30 10.79 11.28
N THR A 522 -10.89 11.00 12.54
CA THR A 522 -9.81 11.88 12.94
C THR A 522 -8.69 11.07 13.57
N MET A 523 -7.48 11.17 13.02
CA MET A 523 -6.28 10.52 13.53
C MET A 523 -5.33 11.58 14.11
N ASP A 524 -4.95 11.44 15.39
CA ASP A 524 -3.90 12.26 16.00
C ASP A 524 -2.59 11.48 16.00
N ILE A 525 -1.57 12.02 15.34
CA ILE A 525 -0.22 11.47 15.31
C ILE A 525 0.78 12.40 16.02
N LEU A 526 1.80 11.82 16.65
CA LEU A 526 2.90 12.54 17.27
C LEU A 526 4.20 12.20 16.53
N VAL A 527 4.75 13.17 15.81
CA VAL A 527 5.94 13.02 14.98
C VAL A 527 7.18 13.46 15.75
N GLU A 528 8.22 12.63 15.72
CA GLU A 528 9.55 12.98 16.20
C GLU A 528 10.37 13.56 15.04
N MET A 529 10.53 14.89 15.01
CA MET A 529 11.36 15.58 14.01
C MET A 529 12.84 15.40 14.34
N SER A 530 13.37 14.21 14.04
CA SER A 530 14.74 13.81 14.41
C SER A 530 15.73 13.89 13.27
N ASN A 531 15.26 13.97 12.02
CA ASN A 531 16.11 13.85 10.85
C ASN A 531 16.07 15.12 10.00
N PRO A 532 17.17 15.89 9.86
CA PRO A 532 17.17 17.13 9.11
C PRO A 532 17.06 16.90 7.60
N GLY A 533 16.43 17.82 6.89
CA GLY A 533 16.24 17.73 5.44
C GLY A 533 14.89 18.28 4.97
N GLU A 534 14.66 18.20 3.66
CA GLU A 534 13.35 18.45 3.06
C GLU A 534 12.66 17.12 2.80
N TRP A 535 11.58 16.85 3.53
CA TRP A 535 10.89 15.56 3.58
C TRP A 535 9.48 15.65 3.03
N MET A 536 8.95 14.54 2.52
CA MET A 536 7.58 14.48 2.03
C MET A 536 6.60 13.93 3.08
N LEU A 537 5.37 14.42 3.01
CA LEU A 537 4.18 13.81 3.59
C LEU A 537 3.16 13.61 2.47
N HIS A 538 2.66 12.39 2.31
CA HIS A 538 1.70 12.09 1.25
C HIS A 538 0.76 10.93 1.58
N CYS A 539 -0.28 10.77 0.77
CA CYS A 539 -1.07 9.54 0.76
C CYS A 539 -0.29 8.43 0.02
N HIS A 540 -0.29 7.22 0.58
CA HIS A 540 0.38 6.05 0.00
C HIS A 540 -0.53 5.19 -0.89
N ILE A 541 -1.64 5.76 -1.37
CA ILE A 541 -2.32 5.22 -2.56
C ILE A 541 -1.63 5.83 -3.77
N ALA A 542 -0.98 5.01 -4.60
CA ALA A 542 -0.07 5.48 -5.65
C ALA A 542 -0.75 6.44 -6.65
N GLU A 543 -2.02 6.18 -6.98
CA GLU A 543 -2.83 7.03 -7.85
C GLU A 543 -3.16 8.38 -7.20
N HIS A 544 -3.35 8.44 -5.88
CA HIS A 544 -3.61 9.68 -5.15
C HIS A 544 -2.35 10.54 -5.02
N LEU A 545 -1.20 9.90 -4.76
CA LEU A 545 0.10 10.56 -4.83
C LEU A 545 0.32 11.19 -6.22
N ASN A 546 0.09 10.42 -7.29
CA ASN A 546 0.21 10.91 -8.66
C ASN A 546 -0.79 12.05 -8.97
N ALA A 547 -1.99 11.97 -8.40
CA ALA A 547 -3.02 13.01 -8.47
C ALA A 547 -2.80 14.17 -7.48
N GLY A 548 -1.63 14.24 -6.82
CA GLY A 548 -1.15 15.42 -6.11
C GLY A 548 -1.29 15.43 -4.59
N MET A 549 -1.74 14.34 -3.94
CA MET A 549 -1.96 14.27 -2.49
C MET A 549 -0.67 14.22 -1.66
N MET A 550 0.12 15.28 -1.75
CA MET A 550 1.47 15.35 -1.19
C MET A 550 1.88 16.79 -0.91
N PHE A 551 2.82 16.95 0.02
CA PHE A 551 3.60 18.18 0.16
C PHE A 551 4.97 17.89 0.79
N SER A 552 5.86 18.87 0.74
CA SER A 552 7.17 18.83 1.37
C SER A 552 7.23 19.77 2.57
N PHE A 553 7.93 19.35 3.62
CA PHE A 553 8.23 20.16 4.80
C PHE A 553 9.73 20.15 5.09
N ILE A 554 10.21 21.16 5.82
CA ILE A 554 11.63 21.31 6.13
C ILE A 554 11.87 21.02 7.61
N VAL A 555 12.90 20.23 7.90
CA VAL A 555 13.46 20.06 9.25
C VAL A 555 14.88 20.63 9.24
N SER A 556 15.09 21.74 9.94
CA SER A 556 16.40 22.39 10.03
C SER A 556 17.31 21.68 11.02
N GLY A 557 18.52 21.34 10.57
CA GLY A 557 19.60 20.90 11.47
C GLY A 557 20.22 22.09 12.20
N GLN A 558 20.70 21.86 13.43
CA GLN A 558 21.55 22.82 14.15
C GLN A 558 22.98 22.84 13.62
#